data_AF-A0A356A3A8-F1
#
_entry.id   AF-A0A356A3A8-F1
#
_cell.length_a   1.000
_cell.length_b   1.000
_cell.length_c   1.000
_cell.angle_alpha   90.00
_cell.angle_beta   90.00
_cell.angle_gamma   90.00
#
_symmetry.space_group_name_H-M   'P 1'
#
loop_
_entity.id
_entity.type
_entity.pdbx_description
1 polymer ?
#
loop_
_entity_poly.entity_id
_entity_poly.type
_entity_poly.pdbx_seq_one_letter_code
_entity_poly.pdbx_strand_id
1 'polypeptide(L)'
;AHYGWNKTLPLEWSCESSATHAFDLDAGGIAANTTLQNLLDAGVEPLEAVQVPATTKVLLIDLPQTDETGRQDIRWFIGSENFAALLKYNHSYFYAQSVAELSKAIENELHEESERLFF
;
A
#
# COMPACT_ATOMS: atom_id res chain seq x y z
N ALA A 1 -13.75 -0.32 14.50
CA ALA A 1 -14.08 0.87 13.68
C ALA A 1 -15.02 0.44 12.55
N HIS A 2 -16.02 1.25 12.19
CA HIS A 2 -17.14 0.88 11.30
C HIS A 2 -16.73 0.37 9.89
N TYR A 3 -15.49 0.66 9.44
CA TYR A 3 -14.99 0.30 8.10
C TYR A 3 -13.87 -0.75 8.07
N GLY A 4 -13.53 -1.37 9.21
CA GLY A 4 -12.53 -2.45 9.27
C GLY A 4 -11.10 -2.00 9.57
N TRP A 5 -10.90 -0.81 10.15
CA TRP A 5 -9.57 -0.35 10.56
C TRP A 5 -8.93 -1.25 11.63
N ASN A 6 -7.67 -1.61 11.41
CA ASN A 6 -6.84 -2.42 12.28
C ASN A 6 -5.55 -1.67 12.66
N LYS A 7 -5.39 -1.37 13.95
CA LYS A 7 -4.27 -0.57 14.45
C LYS A 7 -2.90 -1.25 14.35
N THR A 8 -2.86 -2.55 14.12
CA THR A 8 -1.58 -3.31 14.06
C THR A 8 -1.04 -3.45 12.65
N LEU A 9 -1.77 -2.95 11.64
CA LEU A 9 -1.37 -3.03 10.24
C LEU A 9 -1.01 -1.63 9.72
N PRO A 10 0.04 -1.49 8.90
CA PRO A 10 0.27 -0.26 8.16
C PRO A 10 -0.79 -0.09 7.07
N LEU A 11 -0.77 1.03 6.35
CA LEU A 11 -1.60 1.21 5.17
C LEU A 11 -1.10 0.33 4.02
N GLU A 12 0.18 0.40 3.68
CA GLU A 12 0.76 -0.37 2.59
C GLU A 12 2.25 -0.69 2.80
N TRP A 13 2.73 -1.66 2.02
CA TRP A 13 4.14 -1.97 1.82
C TRP A 13 4.53 -1.75 0.35
N SER A 14 5.69 -1.17 0.10
CA SER A 14 6.24 -1.08 -1.26
C SER A 14 6.66 -2.46 -1.76
N CYS A 15 6.46 -2.73 -3.05
CA CYS A 15 6.88 -4.00 -3.67
C CYS A 15 7.35 -3.82 -5.12
N GLU A 16 8.04 -4.83 -5.64
CA GLU A 16 8.18 -5.07 -7.06
C GLU A 16 7.06 -6.00 -7.54
N SER A 17 6.48 -5.66 -8.69
CA SER A 17 5.43 -6.46 -9.31
C SER A 17 5.32 -6.14 -10.81
N SER A 18 4.35 -6.75 -11.48
CA SER A 18 4.12 -6.62 -12.91
C SER A 18 2.63 -6.61 -13.25
N ALA A 19 2.28 -6.11 -14.44
CA ALA A 19 0.92 -6.17 -14.96
C ALA A 19 0.39 -7.61 -15.10
N THR A 20 1.28 -8.59 -15.31
CA THR A 20 0.91 -10.02 -15.32
C THR A 20 0.44 -10.47 -13.94
N HIS A 21 1.15 -10.11 -12.87
CA HIS A 21 0.71 -10.41 -11.51
C HIS A 21 -0.65 -9.77 -11.21
N ALA A 22 -0.84 -8.50 -11.60
CA ALA A 22 -2.11 -7.80 -11.41
C ALA A 22 -3.29 -8.49 -12.12
N PHE A 23 -3.07 -8.97 -13.34
CA PHE A 23 -4.06 -9.73 -14.08
C PHE A 23 -4.38 -11.08 -13.41
N ASP A 24 -3.36 -11.85 -13.04
CA ASP A 24 -3.53 -13.18 -12.45
C ASP A 24 -4.18 -13.14 -11.05
N LEU A 25 -3.97 -12.06 -10.31
CA LEU A 25 -4.49 -11.85 -8.96
C LEU A 25 -5.83 -11.10 -8.92
N ASP A 26 -6.42 -10.76 -10.08
CA ASP A 26 -7.64 -9.94 -10.18
C ASP A 26 -7.52 -8.63 -9.36
N ALA A 27 -6.39 -7.93 -9.57
CA ALA A 27 -6.12 -6.65 -8.95
C ALA A 27 -7.00 -5.53 -9.55
N GLY A 28 -7.17 -4.42 -8.81
CA GLY A 28 -7.97 -3.26 -9.23
C GLY A 28 -9.31 -3.10 -8.51
N GLY A 29 -9.69 -4.06 -7.67
CA GLY A 29 -10.83 -3.95 -6.77
C GLY A 29 -10.53 -3.16 -5.49
N ILE A 30 -11.56 -2.65 -4.82
CA ILE A 30 -11.40 -1.85 -3.58
C ILE A 30 -11.24 -2.68 -2.29
N ALA A 31 -11.33 -4.01 -2.39
CA ALA A 31 -11.35 -4.91 -1.26
C ALA A 31 -10.03 -5.71 -1.19
N ALA A 32 -9.56 -5.96 0.03
CA ALA A 32 -8.49 -6.93 0.29
C ALA A 32 -9.00 -8.36 0.02
N ASN A 33 -8.96 -8.76 -1.25
CA ASN A 33 -9.58 -9.97 -1.80
C ASN A 33 -8.65 -11.19 -1.82
N THR A 34 -7.34 -11.00 -1.59
CA THR A 34 -6.34 -12.06 -1.57
C THR A 34 -5.57 -12.09 -0.25
N THR A 35 -4.63 -13.02 -0.11
CA THR A 35 -3.76 -13.14 1.07
C THR A 35 -2.33 -12.72 0.74
N LEU A 36 -1.55 -12.36 1.76
CA LEU A 36 -0.12 -12.10 1.59
C LEU A 36 0.58 -13.29 0.95
N GLN A 37 0.27 -14.51 1.38
CA GLN A 37 0.84 -15.73 0.80
C GLN A 37 0.58 -15.82 -0.70
N ASN A 38 -0.65 -15.57 -1.14
CA ASN A 38 -0.99 -15.64 -2.56
C ASN A 38 -0.23 -14.60 -3.39
N LEU A 39 0.00 -13.40 -2.86
CA LEU A 39 0.83 -12.39 -3.54
C LEU A 39 2.28 -12.85 -3.67
N LEU A 40 2.85 -13.40 -2.60
CA LEU A 40 4.23 -13.90 -2.59
C LEU A 40 4.39 -15.10 -3.55
N ASP A 41 3.43 -16.03 -3.54
CA ASP A 41 3.41 -17.20 -4.43
C ASP A 41 3.26 -16.80 -5.91
N ALA A 42 2.60 -15.67 -6.18
CA ALA A 42 2.48 -15.08 -7.51
C ALA A 42 3.73 -14.31 -7.97
N GLY A 43 4.76 -14.18 -7.12
CA GLY A 43 6.01 -13.50 -7.45
C GLY A 43 6.02 -11.99 -7.18
N VAL A 44 5.09 -11.49 -6.34
CA VAL A 44 5.18 -10.12 -5.82
C VAL A 44 6.26 -10.08 -4.74
N GLU A 45 7.23 -9.16 -4.87
CA GLU A 45 8.38 -9.08 -3.98
C GLU A 45 8.33 -7.81 -3.13
N PRO A 46 8.03 -7.90 -1.81
CA PRO A 46 8.09 -6.73 -0.93
C PRO A 46 9.50 -6.15 -0.86
N LEU A 47 9.63 -4.83 -0.91
CA LEU A 47 10.93 -4.15 -0.75
C LEU A 47 11.44 -4.20 0.70
N GLU A 48 10.54 -4.42 1.65
CA GLU A 48 10.82 -4.51 3.08
C GLU A 48 10.19 -5.78 3.67
N ALA A 49 10.75 -6.27 4.78
CA ALA A 49 10.22 -7.44 5.46
C ALA A 49 8.79 -7.18 5.97
N VAL A 50 7.84 -7.94 5.44
CA VAL A 50 6.42 -7.88 5.84
C VAL A 50 6.20 -8.74 7.08
N GLN A 51 6.17 -8.09 8.26
CA GLN A 51 6.04 -8.75 9.56
C GLN A 51 4.59 -9.00 9.98
N VAL A 52 3.80 -9.65 9.12
CA VAL A 52 2.41 -10.04 9.41
C VAL A 52 2.15 -11.48 8.97
N PRO A 53 1.11 -12.17 9.50
CA PRO A 53 0.79 -13.52 9.07
C PRO A 53 0.60 -13.64 7.57
N ALA A 54 1.06 -14.74 6.97
CA ALA A 54 0.86 -15.07 5.56
C ALA A 54 -0.64 -15.10 5.14
N THR A 55 -1.54 -15.36 6.08
CA THR A 55 -3.00 -15.35 5.87
C THR A 55 -3.62 -13.95 5.94
N THR A 56 -2.83 -12.90 6.17
CA THR A 56 -3.31 -11.51 6.22
C THR A 56 -3.95 -11.14 4.89
N LYS A 57 -5.15 -10.56 4.95
CA LYS A 57 -5.85 -10.09 3.75
C LYS A 57 -5.19 -8.82 3.22
N VAL A 58 -4.94 -8.81 1.91
CA VAL A 58 -4.28 -7.72 1.20
C VAL A 58 -4.89 -7.54 -0.19
N LEU A 59 -4.51 -6.45 -0.86
CA LEU A 59 -4.77 -6.20 -2.28
C LEU A 59 -3.47 -5.71 -2.94
N LEU A 60 -3.29 -6.04 -4.22
CA LEU A 60 -2.22 -5.46 -5.03
C LEU A 60 -2.69 -4.13 -5.63
N ILE A 61 -1.85 -3.10 -5.51
CA ILE A 61 -2.12 -1.75 -5.97
C ILE A 61 -1.17 -1.46 -7.13
N ASP A 62 -1.74 -1.19 -8.30
CA ASP A 62 -1.08 -0.70 -9.49
C ASP A 62 -1.31 0.82 -9.60
N LEU A 63 -0.40 1.64 -9.07
CA LEU A 63 -0.57 3.08 -9.11
C LEU A 63 0.13 3.66 -10.35
N PRO A 64 -0.60 4.16 -11.36
CA PRO A 64 0.02 4.77 -12.52
C PRO A 64 0.73 6.07 -12.12
N GLN A 65 1.92 6.28 -12.66
CA GLN A 65 2.72 7.47 -12.45
C GLN A 65 3.30 7.94 -13.78
N THR A 66 3.75 9.18 -13.80
CA THR A 66 4.50 9.74 -14.91
C THR A 66 5.85 10.19 -14.36
N ASP A 67 6.95 9.72 -14.96
CA ASP A 67 8.28 10.18 -14.59
C ASP A 67 8.56 11.61 -15.11
N GLU A 68 9.71 12.17 -14.73
CA GLU A 68 10.12 13.53 -15.13
C GLU A 68 10.20 13.72 -16.65
N THR A 69 10.30 12.63 -17.42
CA THR A 69 10.39 12.65 -18.89
C THR A 69 9.03 12.50 -19.58
N GLY A 70 7.95 12.36 -18.81
CA GLY A 70 6.60 12.13 -19.35
C GLY A 70 6.32 10.66 -19.67
N ARG A 71 7.21 9.73 -19.34
CA ARG A 71 7.01 8.30 -19.57
C ARG A 71 6.11 7.73 -18.47
N GLN A 72 5.16 6.90 -18.89
CA GLN A 72 4.28 6.19 -17.98
C GLN A 72 5.04 5.07 -17.26
N ASP A 73 4.83 4.99 -15.96
CA ASP A 73 5.35 3.94 -15.09
C ASP A 73 4.26 3.51 -14.10
N ILE A 74 4.46 2.38 -13.42
CA ILE A 74 3.55 1.89 -12.38
C ILE A 74 4.34 1.68 -11.09
N ARG A 75 3.94 2.39 -10.03
CA ARG A 75 4.41 2.09 -8.67
C ARG A 75 3.50 1.02 -8.07
N TRP A 76 4.12 -0.01 -7.51
CA TRP A 76 3.43 -1.17 -6.95
C TRP A 76 3.45 -1.14 -5.43
N PHE A 77 2.29 -1.46 -4.84
CA PHE A 77 2.16 -1.58 -3.38
C PHE A 77 1.31 -2.79 -3.01
N ILE A 78 1.61 -3.36 -1.85
CA ILE A 78 0.74 -4.30 -1.15
C ILE A 78 -0.10 -3.49 -0.17
N GLY A 79 -1.39 -3.32 -0.45
CA GLY A 79 -2.33 -2.65 0.44
C GLY A 79 -2.84 -3.59 1.52
N SER A 80 -2.97 -3.09 2.75
CA SER A 80 -3.63 -3.82 3.84
C SER A 80 -5.15 -3.57 3.85
N GLU A 81 -5.85 -4.17 4.82
CA GLU A 81 -7.26 -3.84 5.07
C GLU A 81 -7.48 -2.37 5.49
N ASN A 82 -6.46 -1.67 6.01
CA ASN A 82 -6.54 -0.24 6.28
C ASN A 82 -6.55 0.58 4.99
N PHE A 83 -5.76 0.20 3.99
CA PHE A 83 -5.82 0.82 2.67
C PHE A 83 -7.19 0.61 2.03
N ALA A 84 -7.71 -0.62 2.10
CA ALA A 84 -9.08 -0.91 1.65
C ALA A 84 -10.14 -0.09 2.41
N ALA A 85 -9.91 0.25 3.68
CA ALA A 85 -10.80 1.15 4.42
C ALA A 85 -10.78 2.60 3.88
N LEU A 86 -9.63 3.11 3.42
CA LEU A 86 -9.56 4.40 2.72
C LEU A 86 -10.32 4.34 1.39
N LEU A 87 -10.21 3.24 0.66
CA LEU A 87 -10.93 3.04 -0.59
C LEU A 87 -12.46 2.99 -0.42
N LYS A 88 -12.97 2.56 0.75
CA LYS A 88 -14.41 2.66 1.07
C LYS A 88 -14.87 4.10 1.30
N TYR A 89 -13.96 5.01 1.66
CA TYR A 89 -14.26 6.43 1.78
C TYR A 89 -14.32 7.09 0.40
N ASN A 90 -13.34 6.76 -0.46
CA ASN A 90 -13.30 7.20 -1.85
C ASN A 90 -12.63 6.10 -2.70
N HIS A 91 -13.33 5.60 -3.71
CA HIS A 91 -12.91 4.50 -4.58
C HIS A 91 -11.82 4.94 -5.58
N SER A 92 -10.70 5.48 -5.07
CA SER A 92 -9.59 5.99 -5.86
C SER A 92 -8.26 5.62 -5.21
N TYR A 93 -7.42 4.89 -5.96
CA TYR A 93 -6.08 4.51 -5.52
C TYR A 93 -5.18 5.72 -5.32
N PHE A 94 -5.29 6.73 -6.19
CA PHE A 94 -4.58 8.00 -6.02
C PHE A 94 -4.96 8.70 -4.72
N TYR A 95 -6.26 8.74 -4.38
CA TYR A 95 -6.70 9.33 -3.12
C TYR A 95 -6.12 8.58 -1.92
N ALA A 96 -6.27 7.25 -1.88
CA ALA A 96 -5.81 6.44 -0.76
C ALA A 96 -4.28 6.53 -0.61
N GLN A 97 -3.53 6.49 -1.72
CA GLN A 97 -2.09 6.64 -1.68
C GLN A 97 -1.66 8.04 -1.26
N SER A 98 -2.29 9.12 -1.76
CA SER A 98 -1.95 10.48 -1.32
C SER A 98 -2.17 10.66 0.18
N VAL A 99 -3.20 10.05 0.76
CA VAL A 99 -3.42 10.05 2.21
C VAL A 99 -2.32 9.28 2.95
N ALA A 100 -1.91 8.12 2.42
CA ALA A 100 -0.84 7.32 3.01
C ALA A 100 0.53 8.04 2.97
N GLU A 101 0.89 8.60 1.82
CA GLU A 101 2.13 9.37 1.63
C GLU A 101 2.14 10.63 2.50
N LEU A 102 1.03 11.37 2.56
CA LEU A 102 0.91 12.54 3.44
C LEU A 102 1.06 12.15 4.92
N SER A 103 0.46 11.03 5.33
CA SER A 103 0.56 10.56 6.72
C SER A 103 2.01 10.24 7.09
N LYS A 104 2.74 9.52 6.21
CA LYS A 104 4.17 9.22 6.38
C LYS A 104 5.02 10.49 6.44
N ALA A 105 4.74 11.47 5.57
CA ALA A 105 5.46 12.74 5.57
C ALA A 105 5.26 13.53 6.88
N ILE A 106 4.04 13.57 7.41
CA ILE A 106 3.74 14.21 8.70
C ILE A 106 4.45 13.48 9.85
N GLU A 107 4.43 12.14 9.87
CA GLU A 107 5.11 11.35 10.89
C GLU A 107 6.63 11.59 10.89
N ASN A 108 7.25 11.62 9.71
CA ASN A 108 8.67 11.91 9.55
C ASN A 108 9.02 13.33 10.05
N GLU A 109 8.25 14.36 9.67
CA GLU A 109 8.52 15.73 10.13
C GLU A 109 8.40 15.85 11.67
N LEU A 110 7.38 15.23 12.27
CA LEU A 110 7.20 15.22 13.72
C LEU A 110 8.34 14.48 14.43
N HIS A 111 8.86 13.42 13.82
CA HIS A 111 10.02 12.69 14.35
C HIS A 111 11.28 13.57 14.32
N GLU A 112 11.56 14.22 13.19
CA GLU A 112 12.70 15.12 13.02
C GLU A 112 12.62 16.36 13.94
N GLU A 113 11.42 16.92 14.16
CA GLU A 113 11.21 18.01 15.12
C GLU A 113 11.48 17.55 16.56
N SER A 114 11.01 16.36 16.94
CA SER A 114 11.31 15.78 18.25
C SER A 114 12.82 15.62 18.46
N GLU A 115 13.54 15.05 17.48
CA GLU A 115 15.00 14.91 17.60
C GLU A 115 15.71 16.26 17.74
N ARG A 116 15.27 17.30 17.00
CA ARG A 116 15.80 18.67 17.11
C ARG A 116 15.52 19.36 18.45
N LEU A 117 14.45 19.00 19.15
CA LEU A 117 14.08 19.61 20.44
C LEU A 117 14.75 18.93 21.64
N PHE A 118 15.18 17.68 21.49
CA PHE A 118 15.76 16.86 22.57
C PHE A 118 17.27 16.61 22.43
N PHE A 119 17.92 17.13 21.39
CA PHE A 119 19.38 17.19 21.20
C PHE A 119 19.84 18.61 20.83
#